data_AF-A0A926NFI1-F1
#
_entry.id   AF-A0A926NFI1-F1
#
_cell.length_a   1.000
_cell.length_b   1.000
_cell.length_c   1.000
_cell.angle_alpha   90.00
_cell.angle_beta   90.00
_cell.angle_gamma   90.00
#
_symmetry.space_group_name_H-M   'P 1'
#
loop_
_entity.id
_entity.type
_entity.pdbx_description
1 polymer ?
#
loop_
_entity_poly.entity_id
_entity_poly.type
_entity_poly.pdbx_seq_one_letter_code
_entity_poly.pdbx_strand_id
1 'polypeptide(L)'
;MEYKTLTRAKTVKVLGITAHVLKGWESEFEAFLNIPRDENNTRIYSEKTIKTLQTIKEMKEKHVDKETIEKILQMQLMNREKEERMEKELGYSYQMRESLNKMETFIESEKVKNLLNIENRFFQLEKNVVGQVQEMFRGELEAAATAQVRFQKAEFEEIGDKLCDLVDTSEKERAYYQAEINYEREIAKQQIAQREEKFIAFVKDQARKKEEKEMKKESKWGLNLFKQFIGVAK
;
A
#
# COMPACT_ATOMS: atom_id res chain seq x y z
N MET A 1 -52.35 16.19 -44.65
CA MET A 1 -53.31 15.38 -45.41
C MET A 1 -54.70 15.84 -44.99
N GLU A 2 -55.37 16.62 -45.83
CA GLU A 2 -56.70 17.16 -45.53
C GLU A 2 -57.70 16.00 -45.44
N TYR A 3 -58.25 15.77 -44.26
CA TYR A 3 -59.33 14.81 -44.08
C TYR A 3 -60.57 15.37 -44.79
N LYS A 4 -60.90 14.82 -45.95
CA LYS A 4 -62.06 15.23 -46.75
C LYS A 4 -63.34 14.80 -46.04
N THR A 5 -63.75 15.59 -45.06
CA THR A 5 -65.02 15.46 -44.34
C THR A 5 -66.16 15.84 -45.28
N LEU A 6 -67.05 14.89 -45.60
CA LEU A 6 -68.20 15.16 -46.46
C LEU A 6 -69.44 15.46 -45.63
N THR A 7 -70.24 16.41 -46.08
CA THR A 7 -71.58 16.68 -45.53
C THR A 7 -72.59 15.69 -46.09
N ARG A 8 -73.70 15.46 -45.37
CA ARG A 8 -74.77 14.52 -45.74
C ARG A 8 -75.18 14.61 -47.22
N ALA A 9 -75.34 15.82 -47.77
CA ALA A 9 -75.70 16.03 -49.17
C ALA A 9 -74.62 15.54 -50.16
N LYS A 10 -73.34 15.67 -49.81
CA LYS A 10 -72.22 15.16 -50.62
C LYS A 10 -72.09 13.65 -50.47
N THR A 11 -72.28 13.11 -49.27
CA THR A 11 -72.25 11.66 -49.00
C THR A 11 -73.34 10.91 -49.76
N VAL A 12 -74.57 11.43 -49.78
CA VAL A 12 -75.71 10.91 -50.55
C VAL A 12 -75.39 10.85 -52.05
N LYS A 13 -74.74 11.90 -52.60
CA LYS A 13 -74.31 11.95 -54.01
C LYS A 13 -73.20 10.95 -54.33
N VAL A 14 -72.23 10.79 -53.44
CA VAL A 14 -71.10 9.86 -53.62
C VAL A 14 -71.54 8.40 -53.51
N LEU A 15 -72.50 8.10 -52.64
CA LEU A 15 -73.03 6.75 -52.44
C LEU A 15 -74.16 6.39 -53.41
N GLY A 16 -74.76 7.35 -54.11
CA GLY A 16 -75.87 7.10 -55.04
C GLY A 16 -77.13 6.56 -54.38
N ILE A 17 -77.40 6.95 -53.13
CA ILE A 17 -78.56 6.53 -52.32
C ILE A 17 -79.45 7.72 -52.01
N THR A 18 -80.71 7.50 -51.61
CA THR A 18 -81.58 8.61 -51.17
C THR A 18 -81.25 9.03 -49.73
N ALA A 19 -81.53 10.29 -49.40
CA ALA A 19 -81.28 10.82 -48.05
C ALA A 19 -82.12 10.12 -46.95
N HIS A 20 -83.17 9.39 -47.32
CA HIS A 20 -83.98 8.57 -46.43
C HIS A 20 -83.30 7.24 -46.11
N VAL A 21 -82.75 6.56 -47.12
CA VAL A 21 -82.00 5.30 -46.96
C VAL A 21 -80.76 5.50 -46.10
N LEU A 22 -80.01 6.59 -46.32
CA LEU A 22 -78.86 6.94 -45.47
C LEU A 22 -79.28 7.15 -44.01
N LYS A 23 -80.40 7.83 -43.75
CA LYS A 23 -80.94 8.02 -42.38
C LYS A 23 -81.39 6.70 -41.74
N GLY A 24 -81.94 5.79 -42.55
CA GLY A 24 -82.28 4.43 -42.12
C GLY A 24 -81.03 3.66 -41.69
N TRP A 25 -79.98 3.68 -42.51
CA TRP A 25 -78.71 3.01 -42.19
C TRP A 25 -77.98 3.63 -41.00
N GLU A 26 -78.05 4.95 -40.83
CA GLU A 26 -77.55 5.64 -39.64
C GLU A 26 -78.21 5.13 -38.36
N SER A 27 -79.52 4.86 -38.41
CA SER A 27 -80.28 4.37 -37.26
C SER A 27 -80.11 2.86 -37.07
N GLU A 28 -79.96 2.10 -38.17
CA GLU A 28 -79.80 0.65 -38.14
C GLU A 28 -78.40 0.22 -37.67
N PHE A 29 -77.35 0.98 -38.01
CA PHE A 29 -75.94 0.63 -37.78
C PHE A 29 -75.20 1.67 -36.92
N GLU A 30 -75.91 2.34 -36.01
CA GLU A 30 -75.36 3.39 -35.12
C GLU A 30 -74.13 2.92 -34.35
N ALA A 31 -74.11 1.66 -33.91
CA ALA A 31 -73.00 1.05 -33.17
C ALA A 31 -71.68 0.98 -33.98
N PHE A 32 -71.76 1.01 -35.31
CA PHE A 32 -70.61 0.89 -36.23
C PHE A 32 -70.31 2.19 -36.99
N LEU A 33 -71.22 3.18 -36.94
CA LEU A 33 -71.13 4.45 -37.66
C LEU A 33 -70.97 5.61 -36.66
N ASN A 34 -69.72 5.94 -36.32
CA ASN A 34 -69.44 7.16 -35.58
C ASN A 34 -69.50 8.38 -36.52
N ILE A 35 -70.59 9.16 -36.42
CA ILE A 35 -70.84 10.35 -37.24
C ILE A 35 -70.73 11.60 -36.35
N PRO A 36 -69.53 12.21 -36.28
CA PRO A 36 -69.36 13.44 -35.53
C PRO A 36 -70.19 14.57 -36.16
N ARG A 37 -70.61 15.51 -35.31
CA ARG A 37 -71.28 16.75 -35.74
C ARG A 37 -70.29 17.90 -35.71
N ASP A 38 -70.38 18.77 -36.71
CA ASP A 38 -69.59 20.00 -36.78
C ASP A 38 -70.07 21.06 -35.77
N GLU A 39 -69.31 22.15 -35.64
CA GLU A 39 -69.68 23.35 -34.87
C GLU A 39 -71.04 23.93 -35.30
N ASN A 40 -71.41 23.76 -36.58
CA ASN A 40 -72.71 24.13 -37.15
C ASN A 40 -73.78 23.04 -37.01
N ASN A 41 -73.62 22.08 -36.09
CA ASN A 41 -74.51 20.94 -35.83
C ASN A 41 -74.83 20.10 -37.08
N THR A 42 -73.95 20.13 -38.08
CA THR A 42 -74.11 19.38 -39.34
C THR A 42 -73.38 18.05 -39.23
N ARG A 43 -74.02 16.95 -39.65
CA ARG A 43 -73.39 15.63 -39.68
C ARG A 43 -72.22 15.60 -40.66
N ILE A 44 -71.05 15.22 -40.17
CA ILE A 44 -69.82 15.06 -40.94
C ILE A 44 -69.50 13.57 -41.05
N TYR A 45 -69.29 13.10 -42.28
CA TYR A 45 -68.86 11.74 -42.55
C TYR A 45 -67.36 11.77 -42.84
N SER A 46 -66.59 11.04 -42.03
CA SER A 46 -65.18 10.81 -42.27
C SER A 46 -65.00 9.82 -43.43
N GLU A 47 -63.83 9.80 -44.05
CA GLU A 47 -63.50 8.83 -45.11
C GLU A 47 -63.71 7.37 -44.63
N LYS A 48 -63.42 7.09 -43.36
CA LYS A 48 -63.66 5.79 -42.72
C LYS A 48 -65.16 5.47 -42.66
N THR A 49 -65.98 6.44 -42.31
CA THR A 49 -67.44 6.32 -42.26
C THR A 49 -68.03 6.07 -43.66
N ILE A 50 -67.50 6.76 -44.68
CA ILE A 50 -67.95 6.61 -46.07
C ILE A 50 -67.61 5.23 -46.62
N LYS A 51 -66.39 4.72 -46.39
CA LYS A 51 -66.01 3.35 -46.79
C LYS A 51 -66.88 2.29 -46.12
N THR A 52 -67.21 2.48 -44.85
CA THR A 52 -68.12 1.57 -44.12
C THR A 52 -69.53 1.60 -44.71
N LEU A 53 -70.03 2.78 -45.07
CA LEU A 53 -71.32 2.93 -45.76
C LEU A 53 -71.34 2.35 -47.18
N GLN A 54 -70.21 2.37 -47.91
CA GLN A 54 -70.06 1.68 -49.19
C GLN A 54 -70.16 0.16 -49.01
N THR A 55 -69.46 -0.39 -48.01
CA THR A 55 -69.56 -1.82 -47.69
C THR A 55 -70.98 -2.22 -47.31
N ILE A 56 -71.68 -1.41 -46.50
CA ILE A 56 -73.09 -1.65 -46.14
C ILE A 56 -73.98 -1.61 -47.38
N LYS A 57 -73.76 -0.67 -48.30
CA LYS A 57 -74.49 -0.58 -49.56
C LYS A 57 -74.33 -1.86 -50.39
N GLU A 58 -73.10 -2.29 -50.62
CA GLU A 58 -72.81 -3.50 -51.41
C GLU A 58 -73.42 -4.76 -50.79
N MET A 59 -73.47 -4.85 -49.45
CA MET A 59 -74.08 -6.00 -48.75
C MET A 59 -75.61 -5.95 -48.79
N LYS A 60 -76.22 -4.78 -48.65
CA LYS A 60 -77.67 -4.61 -48.77
C LYS A 60 -78.16 -4.85 -50.21
N GLU A 61 -77.36 -4.47 -51.23
CA GLU A 61 -77.64 -4.80 -52.63
C GLU A 61 -77.56 -6.32 -52.92
N LYS A 62 -76.77 -7.07 -52.14
CA LYS A 62 -76.68 -8.53 -52.19
C LYS A 62 -77.73 -9.27 -51.35
N HIS A 63 -78.74 -8.56 -50.82
CA HIS A 63 -79.78 -9.10 -49.93
C HIS A 63 -79.25 -9.80 -48.68
N VAL A 64 -78.09 -9.36 -48.17
CA VAL A 64 -77.54 -9.88 -46.91
C VAL A 64 -78.40 -9.38 -45.74
N ASP A 65 -78.69 -10.28 -44.80
CA ASP A 65 -79.43 -9.99 -43.59
C ASP A 65 -78.64 -9.06 -42.66
N LYS A 66 -79.38 -8.26 -41.87
CA LYS A 66 -78.81 -7.24 -41.00
C LYS A 66 -77.78 -7.83 -40.01
N GLU A 67 -78.09 -8.98 -39.42
CA GLU A 67 -77.22 -9.63 -38.42
C GLU A 67 -75.87 -10.06 -39.01
N THR A 68 -75.87 -10.57 -40.24
CA THR A 68 -74.63 -10.92 -40.94
C THR A 68 -73.79 -9.68 -41.28
N ILE A 69 -74.42 -8.57 -41.67
CA ILE A 69 -73.72 -7.29 -41.91
C ILE A 69 -73.06 -6.79 -40.62
N GLU A 70 -73.78 -6.81 -39.49
CA GLU A 70 -73.22 -6.41 -38.19
C GLU A 70 -72.05 -7.30 -37.77
N LYS A 71 -72.15 -8.62 -37.93
CA LYS A 71 -71.06 -9.56 -37.63
C LYS A 71 -69.81 -9.30 -38.47
N ILE A 72 -69.96 -9.03 -39.77
CA ILE A 72 -68.82 -8.73 -40.66
C ILE A 72 -68.16 -7.41 -40.27
N LEU A 73 -68.95 -6.37 -39.98
CA LEU A 73 -68.43 -5.08 -39.53
C LEU A 73 -67.69 -5.20 -38.18
N GLN A 74 -68.22 -5.98 -37.24
CA GLN A 74 -67.58 -6.25 -35.96
C GLN A 74 -66.25 -7.00 -36.13
N MET A 75 -66.20 -8.00 -37.01
CA MET A 75 -64.97 -8.73 -37.34
C MET A 75 -63.90 -7.83 -37.97
N GLN A 76 -64.29 -6.89 -38.83
CA GLN A 76 -63.37 -5.92 -39.43
C GLN A 76 -62.80 -4.93 -38.41
N LEU A 77 -63.59 -4.50 -37.42
CA LEU A 77 -63.10 -3.65 -36.33
C LEU A 77 -62.11 -4.41 -35.44
N MET A 78 -62.45 -5.64 -35.03
CA MET A 78 -61.58 -6.49 -34.21
C MET A 78 -60.24 -6.80 -34.88
N ASN A 79 -60.21 -7.02 -36.20
CA ASN A 79 -58.96 -7.25 -36.92
C ASN A 79 -58.09 -5.99 -37.00
N ARG A 80 -58.68 -4.80 -37.23
CA ARG A 80 -57.92 -3.54 -37.20
C ARG A 80 -57.34 -3.25 -35.81
N GLU A 81 -58.09 -3.49 -34.75
CA GLU A 81 -57.58 -3.31 -33.38
C GLU A 81 -56.41 -4.26 -33.06
N LYS A 82 -56.44 -5.49 -33.59
CA LYS A 82 -55.33 -6.44 -33.47
C LYS A 82 -54.09 -6.00 -34.25
N GLU A 83 -54.27 -5.51 -35.48
CA GLU A 83 -53.20 -4.97 -36.30
C GLU A 83 -52.55 -3.74 -35.65
N GLU A 84 -53.35 -2.80 -35.15
CA GLU A 84 -52.85 -1.60 -34.44
C GLU A 84 -52.12 -1.95 -33.13
N ARG A 85 -52.53 -3.01 -32.41
CA ARG A 85 -51.83 -3.50 -31.23
C ARG A 85 -50.48 -4.13 -31.60
N MET A 86 -50.44 -4.97 -32.63
CA MET A 86 -49.18 -5.57 -33.10
C MET A 86 -48.19 -4.51 -33.59
N GLU A 87 -48.63 -3.51 -34.34
CA GLU A 87 -47.76 -2.41 -34.77
C GLU A 87 -47.17 -1.63 -33.60
N LYS A 88 -47.98 -1.37 -32.55
CA LYS A 88 -47.49 -0.71 -31.33
C LYS A 88 -46.47 -1.55 -30.58
N GLU A 89 -46.72 -2.85 -30.41
CA GLU A 89 -45.78 -3.76 -29.75
C GLU A 89 -44.46 -3.89 -30.52
N LEU A 90 -44.52 -3.99 -31.85
CA LEU A 90 -43.34 -3.96 -32.72
C LEU A 90 -42.58 -2.64 -32.60
N GLY A 91 -43.30 -1.51 -32.51
CA GLY A 91 -42.71 -0.18 -32.30
C GLY A 91 -41.98 -0.06 -30.96
N TYR A 92 -42.59 -0.53 -29.87
CA TYR A 92 -41.95 -0.55 -28.55
C TYR A 92 -40.72 -1.47 -28.52
N SER A 93 -40.81 -2.64 -29.13
CA SER A 93 -39.67 -3.57 -29.25
C SER A 93 -38.51 -2.96 -30.05
N TYR A 94 -38.81 -2.23 -31.12
CA TYR A 94 -37.80 -1.54 -31.92
C TYR A 94 -37.10 -0.45 -31.12
N GLN A 95 -37.86 0.39 -30.41
CA GLN A 95 -37.31 1.44 -29.55
C GLN A 95 -36.41 0.87 -28.43
N MET A 96 -36.84 -0.22 -27.80
CA MET A 96 -36.05 -0.87 -26.75
C MET A 96 -34.72 -1.41 -27.31
N ARG A 97 -34.77 -2.05 -28.49
CA ARG A 97 -33.57 -2.54 -29.17
C ARG A 97 -32.61 -1.40 -29.53
N GLU A 98 -33.13 -0.27 -30.00
CA GLU A 98 -32.33 0.90 -30.32
C GLU A 98 -31.65 1.48 -29.06
N SER A 99 -32.38 1.57 -27.94
CA SER A 99 -31.82 2.00 -26.65
C SER A 99 -30.75 1.04 -26.12
N LEU A 100 -30.93 -0.28 -26.28
CA LEU A 100 -29.93 -1.28 -25.91
C LEU A 100 -28.64 -1.15 -26.74
N ASN A 101 -28.77 -0.97 -28.06
CA ASN A 101 -27.61 -0.73 -28.92
C ASN A 101 -26.87 0.57 -28.57
N LYS A 102 -27.59 1.63 -28.19
CA LYS A 102 -26.98 2.88 -27.69
C LYS A 102 -26.22 2.67 -26.39
N MET A 103 -26.74 1.83 -25.48
CA MET A 103 -26.02 1.47 -24.26
C MET A 103 -24.78 0.61 -24.53
N GLU A 104 -24.88 -0.35 -25.45
CA GLU A 104 -23.76 -1.20 -25.87
C GLU A 104 -22.62 -0.36 -26.45
N THR A 105 -22.91 0.49 -27.43
CA THR A 105 -21.92 1.41 -28.01
C THR A 105 -21.33 2.38 -26.99
N PHE A 106 -22.09 2.81 -25.98
CA PHE A 106 -21.59 3.64 -24.89
C PHE A 106 -20.63 2.88 -23.96
N ILE A 107 -20.98 1.65 -23.57
CA ILE A 107 -20.13 0.78 -22.74
C ILE A 107 -18.83 0.44 -23.48
N GLU A 108 -18.92 0.20 -24.78
CA GLU A 108 -17.76 -0.09 -25.62
C GLU A 108 -16.91 1.13 -25.96
N SER A 109 -17.41 2.33 -25.64
CA SER A 109 -16.70 3.58 -25.89
C SER A 109 -15.34 3.59 -25.18
N GLU A 110 -14.37 4.19 -25.85
CA GLU A 110 -13.00 4.28 -25.37
C GLU A 110 -12.92 4.96 -23.99
N LYS A 111 -13.82 5.92 -23.72
CA LYS A 111 -13.88 6.61 -22.43
C LYS A 111 -14.22 5.67 -21.27
N VAL A 112 -15.21 4.79 -21.44
CA VAL A 112 -15.63 3.84 -20.41
C VAL A 112 -14.57 2.74 -20.24
N LYS A 113 -14.00 2.24 -21.34
CA LYS A 113 -12.87 1.30 -21.28
C LYS A 113 -11.66 1.89 -20.56
N ASN A 114 -11.35 3.17 -20.82
CA ASN A 114 -10.26 3.86 -20.14
C ASN A 114 -10.55 4.03 -18.64
N LEU A 115 -11.78 4.38 -18.25
CA LEU A 115 -12.20 4.45 -16.84
C LEU A 115 -12.04 3.09 -16.14
N LEU A 116 -12.49 2.00 -16.76
CA LEU A 116 -12.31 0.64 -16.23
C LEU A 116 -10.83 0.27 -16.11
N ASN A 117 -9.98 0.78 -16.99
CA ASN A 117 -8.54 0.52 -16.97
C ASN A 117 -7.77 1.42 -15.98
N ILE A 118 -8.39 2.43 -15.38
CA ILE A 118 -7.77 3.25 -14.32
C ILE A 118 -7.46 2.38 -13.11
N GLU A 119 -8.32 1.41 -12.78
CA GLU A 119 -8.12 0.51 -11.64
C GLU A 119 -6.84 -0.32 -11.80
N ASN A 120 -6.60 -0.88 -12.99
CA ASN A 120 -5.34 -1.56 -13.30
C ASN A 120 -4.14 -0.61 -13.21
N ARG A 121 -4.26 0.61 -13.74
CA ARG A 121 -3.18 1.60 -13.67
C ARG A 121 -2.88 2.01 -12.23
N PHE A 122 -3.90 2.14 -11.40
CA PHE A 122 -3.77 2.43 -9.97
C PHE A 122 -3.06 1.30 -9.25
N PHE A 123 -3.44 0.04 -9.51
CA PHE A 123 -2.75 -1.12 -8.95
C PHE A 123 -1.26 -1.18 -9.36
N GLN A 124 -0.95 -0.89 -10.63
CA GLN A 124 0.45 -0.82 -11.09
C GLN A 124 1.20 0.32 -10.43
N LEU A 125 0.56 1.49 -10.27
CA LEU A 125 1.16 2.62 -9.58
C LEU A 125 1.45 2.29 -8.12
N GLU A 126 0.49 1.71 -7.40
CA GLU A 126 0.66 1.28 -6.02
C GLU A 126 1.82 0.29 -5.88
N LYS A 127 1.88 -0.73 -6.74
CA LYS A 127 2.99 -1.69 -6.77
C LYS A 127 4.33 -1.01 -7.01
N ASN A 128 4.39 -0.05 -7.93
CA ASN A 128 5.63 0.68 -8.24
C ASN A 128 6.05 1.59 -7.07
N VAL A 129 5.12 2.32 -6.46
CA VAL A 129 5.41 3.19 -5.31
C VAL A 129 5.88 2.36 -4.11
N VAL A 130 5.19 1.27 -3.79
CA VAL A 130 5.59 0.37 -2.70
C VAL A 130 6.97 -0.23 -2.98
N GLY A 131 7.23 -0.67 -4.21
CA GLY A 131 8.53 -1.20 -4.61
C GLY A 131 9.66 -0.18 -4.46
N GLN A 132 9.47 1.04 -4.96
CA GLN A 132 10.45 2.11 -4.85
C GLN A 132 10.72 2.50 -3.40
N VAL A 133 9.67 2.64 -2.59
CA VAL A 133 9.81 2.96 -1.17
C VAL A 133 10.57 1.85 -0.44
N GLN A 134 10.23 0.58 -0.67
CA GLN A 134 10.96 -0.54 -0.08
C GLN A 134 12.43 -0.57 -0.48
N GLU A 135 12.75 -0.30 -1.75
CA GLU A 135 14.13 -0.27 -2.23
C GLU A 135 14.93 0.90 -1.65
N MET A 136 14.34 2.10 -1.58
CA MET A 136 14.96 3.26 -0.90
C MET A 136 15.22 2.98 0.57
N PHE A 137 14.22 2.49 1.31
CA PHE A 137 14.39 2.14 2.73
C PHE A 137 15.47 1.09 2.93
N ARG A 138 15.53 0.06 2.07
CA ARG A 138 16.57 -0.97 2.15
C ARG A 138 17.95 -0.37 1.91
N GLY A 139 18.10 0.46 0.88
CA GLY A 139 19.37 1.13 0.56
C GLY A 139 19.84 2.07 1.67
N GLU A 140 18.96 2.89 2.24
CA GLU A 140 19.28 3.77 3.36
C GLU A 140 19.64 2.98 4.62
N LEU A 141 18.92 1.89 4.92
CA LEU A 141 19.20 1.03 6.06
C LEU A 141 20.56 0.34 5.93
N GLU A 142 20.89 -0.19 4.74
CA GLU A 142 22.19 -0.80 4.45
C GLU A 142 23.32 0.24 4.56
N ALA A 143 23.11 1.44 4.02
CA ALA A 143 24.08 2.54 4.13
C ALA A 143 24.30 2.98 5.59
N ALA A 144 23.23 3.11 6.38
CA ALA A 144 23.32 3.45 7.80
C ALA A 144 24.02 2.35 8.61
N ALA A 145 23.69 1.08 8.37
CA ALA A 145 24.33 -0.05 9.03
C ALA A 145 25.83 -0.11 8.72
N THR A 146 26.20 0.06 7.45
CA THR A 146 27.62 0.07 7.04
C THR A 146 28.38 1.27 7.59
N ALA A 147 27.76 2.45 7.65
CA ALA A 147 28.35 3.64 8.28
C ALA A 147 28.57 3.42 9.79
N GLN A 148 27.60 2.85 10.50
CA GLN A 148 27.71 2.54 11.92
C GLN A 148 28.83 1.54 12.20
N VAL A 149 28.92 0.47 11.42
CA VAL A 149 30.00 -0.53 11.56
C VAL A 149 31.37 0.10 11.27
N ARG A 150 31.47 0.96 10.26
CA ARG A 150 32.72 1.69 9.97
C ARG A 150 33.13 2.61 11.11
N PHE A 151 32.17 3.35 11.67
CA PHE A 151 32.41 4.24 12.80
C PHE A 151 32.91 3.46 14.03
N GLN A 152 32.21 2.39 14.40
CA GLN A 152 32.65 1.52 15.51
C GLN A 152 34.04 0.93 15.26
N LYS A 153 34.31 0.48 14.03
CA LYS A 153 35.63 -0.05 13.68
C LYS A 153 36.74 0.99 13.86
N ALA A 154 36.50 2.24 13.44
CA ALA A 154 37.45 3.32 13.62
C ALA A 154 37.68 3.66 15.10
N GLU A 155 36.62 3.67 15.92
CA GLU A 155 36.76 3.84 17.38
C GLU A 155 37.57 2.71 18.02
N PHE A 156 37.33 1.46 17.61
CA PHE A 156 38.11 0.31 18.10
C PHE A 156 39.58 0.37 17.65
N GLU A 157 39.85 0.87 16.44
CA GLU A 157 41.21 1.08 15.95
C GLU A 157 41.93 2.15 16.77
N GLU A 158 41.29 3.29 17.05
CA GLU A 158 41.84 4.34 17.92
C GLU A 158 42.12 3.84 19.36
N ILE A 159 41.21 3.04 19.92
CA ILE A 159 41.41 2.41 21.23
C ILE A 159 42.57 1.41 21.16
N GLY A 160 42.69 0.66 20.07
CA GLY A 160 43.79 -0.26 19.81
C GLY A 160 45.15 0.44 19.81
N ASP A 161 45.25 1.57 19.10
CA ASP A 161 46.49 2.37 19.05
C ASP A 161 46.88 2.88 20.43
N LYS A 162 45.92 3.41 21.21
CA LYS A 162 46.17 3.87 22.59
C LYS A 162 46.61 2.72 23.50
N LEU A 163 46.08 1.52 23.31
CA LEU A 163 46.51 0.35 24.07
C LEU A 163 47.95 -0.06 23.72
N CYS A 164 48.33 0.00 22.45
CA CYS A 164 49.71 -0.23 22.02
C CYS A 164 50.66 0.79 22.67
N ASP A 165 50.33 2.08 22.64
CA ASP A 165 51.13 3.13 23.30
C ASP A 165 51.25 2.89 24.82
N LEU A 166 50.16 2.45 25.46
CA LEU A 166 50.15 2.14 26.89
C LEU A 166 51.02 0.91 27.21
N VAL A 167 51.01 -0.11 26.36
CA VAL A 167 51.87 -1.29 26.50
C VAL A 167 53.33 -0.88 26.36
N ASP A 168 53.67 -0.12 25.33
CA ASP A 168 55.04 0.35 25.09
C ASP A 168 55.58 1.20 26.24
N THR A 169 54.76 2.11 26.77
CA THR A 169 55.12 2.93 27.93
C THR A 169 55.28 2.08 29.19
N SER A 170 54.35 1.15 29.44
CA SER A 170 54.44 0.24 30.59
C SER A 170 55.68 -0.66 30.54
N GLU A 171 56.05 -1.17 29.36
CA GLU A 171 57.25 -1.99 29.19
C GLU A 171 58.53 -1.19 29.46
N LYS A 172 58.62 0.04 28.93
CA LYS A 172 59.75 0.95 29.18
C LYS A 172 59.88 1.30 30.66
N GLU A 173 58.77 1.63 31.33
CA GLU A 173 58.76 1.93 32.76
C GLU A 173 59.20 0.73 33.60
N ARG A 174 58.67 -0.47 33.30
CA ARG A 174 59.09 -1.70 34.00
C ARG A 174 60.57 -1.96 33.85
N ALA A 175 61.11 -1.82 32.64
CA ALA A 175 62.54 -2.00 32.39
C ALA A 175 63.38 -0.97 33.17
N TYR A 176 62.94 0.29 33.19
CA TYR A 176 63.60 1.37 33.93
C TYR A 176 63.62 1.08 35.44
N TYR A 177 62.47 0.77 36.05
CA TYR A 177 62.40 0.46 37.48
C TYR A 177 63.19 -0.80 37.84
N GLN A 178 63.20 -1.80 36.97
CA GLN A 178 63.99 -3.01 37.20
C GLN A 178 65.50 -2.70 37.17
N ALA A 179 65.95 -1.82 36.28
CA ALA A 179 67.33 -1.36 36.25
C ALA A 179 67.70 -0.57 37.50
N GLU A 180 66.84 0.37 37.93
CA GLU A 180 67.05 1.17 39.14
C GLU A 180 67.13 0.29 40.40
N ILE A 181 66.20 -0.66 40.57
CA ILE A 181 66.22 -1.62 41.68
C ILE A 181 67.53 -2.43 41.68
N ASN A 182 68.02 -2.85 40.51
CA ASN A 182 69.26 -3.59 40.43
C ASN A 182 70.48 -2.73 40.79
N TYR A 183 70.49 -1.47 40.35
CA TYR A 183 71.53 -0.51 40.71
C TYR A 183 71.56 -0.22 42.22
N GLU A 184 70.40 0.04 42.84
CA GLU A 184 70.30 0.21 44.29
C GLU A 184 70.78 -1.03 45.06
N ARG A 185 70.43 -2.23 44.57
CA ARG A 185 70.91 -3.50 45.15
C ARG A 185 72.42 -3.64 45.06
N GLU A 186 73.05 -3.20 43.98
CA GLU A 186 74.52 -3.23 43.84
C GLU A 186 75.20 -2.27 44.82
N ILE A 187 74.69 -1.05 44.94
CA ILE A 187 75.19 -0.09 45.94
C ILE A 187 75.04 -0.69 47.35
N ALA A 188 73.87 -1.25 47.67
CA ALA A 188 73.64 -1.88 48.96
C ALA A 188 74.62 -3.02 49.22
N LYS A 189 74.87 -3.88 48.22
CA LYS A 189 75.88 -4.95 48.31
C LYS A 189 77.29 -4.40 48.58
N GLN A 190 77.70 -3.35 47.88
CA GLN A 190 79.00 -2.71 48.10
C GLN A 190 79.11 -2.12 49.51
N GLN A 191 78.07 -1.44 49.99
CA GLN A 191 78.03 -0.89 51.35
C GLN A 191 78.08 -2.00 52.40
N ILE A 192 77.37 -3.11 52.20
CA ILE A 192 77.42 -4.29 53.07
C ILE A 192 78.83 -4.86 53.08
N ALA A 193 79.45 -5.09 51.92
CA ALA A 193 80.81 -5.61 51.83
C ALA A 193 81.83 -4.72 52.56
N GLN A 194 81.75 -3.40 52.40
CA GLN A 194 82.61 -2.45 53.12
C GLN A 194 82.39 -2.49 54.64
N ARG A 195 81.14 -2.65 55.09
CA ARG A 195 80.81 -2.80 56.51
C ARG A 195 81.36 -4.12 57.07
N GLU A 196 81.23 -5.21 56.31
CA GLU A 196 81.77 -6.52 56.66
C GLU A 196 83.30 -6.50 56.75
N GLU A 197 83.99 -5.86 55.80
CA GLU A 197 85.45 -5.72 55.84
C GLU A 197 85.92 -4.97 57.08
N LYS A 198 85.30 -3.81 57.37
CA LYS A 198 85.56 -3.04 58.60
C LYS A 198 85.28 -3.85 59.85
N PHE A 199 84.20 -4.62 59.85
CA PHE A 199 83.84 -5.49 60.96
C PHE A 199 84.88 -6.61 61.16
N ILE A 200 85.30 -7.28 60.09
CA ILE A 200 86.34 -8.32 60.14
C ILE A 200 87.66 -7.72 60.66
N ALA A 201 88.06 -6.54 60.18
CA ALA A 201 89.26 -5.86 60.65
C ALA A 201 89.16 -5.51 62.15
N PHE A 202 88.01 -5.02 62.59
CA PHE A 202 87.75 -4.74 64.01
C PHE A 202 87.82 -6.00 64.87
N VAL A 203 87.20 -7.10 64.44
CA VAL A 203 87.23 -8.39 65.14
C VAL A 203 88.67 -8.92 65.25
N LYS A 204 89.46 -8.82 64.17
CA LYS A 204 90.88 -9.20 64.19
C LYS A 204 91.71 -8.34 65.15
N ASP A 205 91.51 -7.03 65.17
CA ASP A 205 92.21 -6.14 66.11
C ASP A 205 91.82 -6.43 67.57
N GLN A 206 90.55 -6.71 67.84
CA GLN A 206 90.10 -7.14 69.17
C GLN A 206 90.70 -8.48 69.60
N ALA A 207 90.79 -9.45 68.68
CA ALA A 207 91.45 -10.73 68.93
C ALA A 207 92.94 -10.52 69.27
N ARG A 208 93.67 -9.76 68.44
CA ARG A 208 95.09 -9.41 68.70
C ARG A 208 95.27 -8.69 70.03
N LYS A 209 94.41 -7.73 70.38
CA LYS A 209 94.47 -7.04 71.67
C LYS A 209 94.21 -7.96 72.87
N LYS A 210 93.38 -8.99 72.71
CA LYS A 210 93.18 -10.02 73.75
C LYS A 210 94.44 -10.87 73.88
N GLU A 211 94.99 -11.37 72.78
CA GLU A 211 96.25 -12.13 72.76
C GLU A 211 97.41 -11.32 73.38
N GLU A 212 97.57 -10.04 73.03
CA GLU A 212 98.57 -9.16 73.63
C GLU A 212 98.37 -8.96 75.14
N LYS A 213 97.12 -8.87 75.60
CA LYS A 213 96.81 -8.77 77.03
C LYS A 213 97.11 -10.09 77.75
N GLU A 214 96.87 -11.22 77.11
CA GLU A 214 97.23 -12.54 77.63
C GLU A 214 98.75 -12.70 77.71
N MET A 215 99.50 -12.40 76.64
CA MET A 215 100.98 -12.41 76.66
C MET A 215 101.57 -11.45 77.70
N LYS A 216 100.97 -10.26 77.89
CA LYS A 216 101.39 -9.32 78.95
C LYS A 216 101.04 -9.82 80.35
N LYS A 217 99.94 -10.56 80.53
CA LYS A 217 99.62 -11.22 81.80
C LYS A 217 100.62 -12.34 82.08
N GLU A 218 100.96 -13.16 81.09
CA GLU A 218 101.97 -14.21 81.21
C GLU A 218 103.36 -13.64 81.54
N SER A 219 103.79 -12.59 80.82
CA SER A 219 105.06 -11.89 81.10
C SER A 219 105.07 -11.25 82.50
N LYS A 220 103.96 -10.66 82.96
CA LYS A 220 103.84 -10.09 84.32
C LYS A 220 103.81 -11.17 85.40
N TRP A 221 103.21 -12.33 85.12
CA TRP A 221 103.22 -13.48 86.04
C TRP A 221 104.64 -14.05 86.17
N GLY A 222 105.38 -14.16 85.06
CA GLY A 222 106.81 -14.54 85.07
C GLY A 222 107.70 -13.53 85.80
N LEU A 223 107.49 -12.22 85.62
CA LEU A 223 108.22 -11.16 86.35
C LEU A 223 107.89 -11.14 87.85
N ASN A 224 106.65 -11.43 88.24
CA ASN A 224 106.28 -11.52 89.65
C ASN A 224 106.84 -12.77 90.34
N LEU A 225 106.96 -13.90 89.62
CA LEU A 225 107.69 -15.07 90.10
C LEU A 225 109.18 -14.76 90.32
N PHE A 226 109.83 -14.08 89.37
CA PHE A 226 111.23 -13.65 89.53
C PHE A 226 111.42 -12.68 90.71
N LYS A 227 110.48 -11.76 90.95
CA LYS A 227 110.50 -10.88 92.13
C LYS A 227 110.31 -11.64 93.44
N GLN A 228 109.49 -12.69 93.46
CA GLN A 228 109.37 -13.58 94.62
C GLN A 228 110.67 -14.35 94.90
N PHE A 229 111.40 -14.77 93.87
CA PHE A 229 112.68 -15.46 94.02
C PHE A 229 113.81 -14.52 94.49
N ILE A 230 113.86 -13.27 94.01
CA ILE A 230 114.92 -12.31 94.36
C ILE A 230 114.61 -11.57 95.68
N GLY A 231 113.35 -11.48 96.10
CA GLY A 231 112.93 -10.84 97.35
C GLY A 231 113.15 -11.67 98.63
N VAL A 232 113.71 -12.88 98.54
CA VAL A 232 113.95 -13.80 99.67
C VAL A 232 115.44 -13.90 100.05
N ALA A 233 116.35 -13.22 99.34
CA ALA A 233 117.75 -13.12 99.75
C ALA A 233 117.97 -11.83 100.56
N LYS A 234 117.66 -11.87 101.86
CA LYS A 234 118.08 -10.88 102.85
C LYS A 234 118.75 -11.61 104.01
#